data_AF-A0A8S4QND9-F1
#
_entry.id   AF-A0A8S4QND9-F1
#
_cell.length_a   1.000
_cell.length_b   1.000
_cell.length_c   1.000
_cell.angle_alpha   90.00
_cell.angle_beta   90.00
_cell.angle_gamma   90.00
#
_symmetry.space_group_name_H-M   'P 1'
#
loop_
_entity.id
_entity.type
_entity.pdbx_description
1 polymer ?
#
loop_
_entity_poly.entity_id
_entity_poly.type
_entity_poly.pdbx_seq_one_letter_code
_entity_poly.pdbx_strand_id
1 'polypeptide(L)' 'MNDHPDVYEKEMLVNVSSLIKGSLTAYKLMRKDRDGRGGTIINISSIVALVQTPLLPVYSATKSAVLQFSNCLG' A
#
# COMPACT_ATOMS: atom_id res chain seq x y z
N MET A 1 17.25 -11.77 -10.69
CA MET A 1 16.53 -10.71 -9.97
C MET A 1 17.48 -9.54 -9.85
N ASN A 2 17.03 -8.29 -9.95
CA ASN A 2 17.92 -7.15 -9.75
C ASN A 2 17.92 -6.80 -8.27
N ASP A 3 18.93 -7.29 -7.55
CA ASP A 3 19.00 -7.26 -6.09
C ASP A 3 19.81 -6.07 -5.57
N HIS A 4 19.94 -5.02 -6.39
CA HIS A 4 20.59 -3.78 -5.96
C HIS A 4 19.74 -3.08 -4.89
N PRO A 5 20.34 -2.61 -3.77
CA PRO A 5 19.59 -1.97 -2.68
C PRO A 5 18.62 -0.87 -3.12
N ASP A 6 19.04 -0.03 -4.06
CA ASP A 6 18.22 1.07 -4.60
C ASP A 6 16.91 0.59 -5.26
N VAL A 7 16.88 -0.63 -5.80
CA VAL A 7 15.68 -1.21 -6.41
C VAL A 7 14.66 -1.55 -5.32
N TYR A 8 15.11 -2.09 -4.18
CA TYR A 8 14.26 -2.39 -3.04
C TYR A 8 13.76 -1.13 -2.33
N GLU A 9 14.60 -0.09 -2.21
CA GLU A 9 14.16 1.20 -1.70
C GLU A 9 13.09 1.80 -2.59
N LYS A 10 13.31 1.80 -3.91
CA LYS A 10 12.32 2.25 -4.89
C LYS A 10 11.02 1.44 -4.78
N GLU A 11 11.12 0.13 -4.60
CA GLU A 11 9.97 -0.75 -4.44
C GLU A 11 9.14 -0.40 -3.19
N MET A 12 9.78 -0.16 -2.04
CA MET A 12 9.10 0.30 -0.83
C MET A 12 8.45 1.67 -1.00
N LEU A 13 9.16 2.60 -1.66
CA LEU A 13 8.65 3.94 -1.94
C LEU A 13 7.40 3.89 -2.82
N VAL A 14 7.43 3.08 -3.89
CA VAL A 14 6.30 2.93 -4.82
C VAL A 14 5.17 2.15 -4.17
N ASN A 15 5.41 0.94 -3.67
CA ASN A 15 4.34 0.05 -3.23
C ASN A 15 3.69 0.49 -1.91
N VAL A 16 4.44 1.09 -0.99
CA VAL A 16 3.95 1.41 0.36
C VAL A 16 3.79 2.91 0.55
N SER A 17 4.89 3.67 0.45
CA SER A 17 4.88 5.09 0.83
C SER A 17 3.94 5.91 -0.05
N SER A 18 4.01 5.72 -1.37
CA SER A 18 3.17 6.46 -2.32
C SER A 18 1.69 6.09 -2.17
N LEU A 19 1.39 4.80 -1.96
CA LEU A 19 0.03 4.29 -1.75
C LEU A 19 -0.58 4.89 -0.49
N ILE A 20 0.09 4.81 0.66
CA ILE A 20 -0.43 5.35 1.93
C ILE A 20 -0.69 6.86 1.81
N LYS A 21 0.28 7.61 1.26
CA LYS A 21 0.12 9.05 1.04
C LYS A 21 -1.07 9.36 0.13
N GLY A 22 -1.22 8.60 -0.95
CA GLY A 22 -2.35 8.71 -1.89
C GLY A 22 -3.68 8.44 -1.20
N SER A 23 -3.80 7.31 -0.51
CA SER A 23 -5.03 6.91 0.21
C SER A 23 -5.40 7.92 1.30
N LEU A 24 -4.44 8.43 2.08
CA LEU A 24 -4.72 9.45 3.10
C LEU A 24 -5.11 10.80 2.50
N THR A 25 -4.53 11.16 1.35
CA THR A 25 -4.93 12.38 0.61
C THR A 25 -6.36 12.24 0.09
N ALA A 26 -6.67 11.11 -0.53
CA ALA A 26 -8.01 10.79 -1.01
C ALA A 26 -9.02 10.79 0.16
N TYR A 27 -8.68 10.16 1.29
CA TYR A 27 -9.49 10.16 2.50
C TYR A 27 -9.81 11.58 2.97
N LYS A 28 -8.79 12.46 3.07
CA LYS A 28 -8.99 13.87 3.45
C LYS A 28 -9.97 14.61 2.54
N LEU A 29 -9.95 14.34 1.22
CA LEU A 29 -10.86 14.95 0.25
C LEU A 29 -12.28 14.34 0.28
N MET A 30 -12.41 13.08 0.69
CA MET A 30 -13.69 12.36 0.72
C MET A 30 -14.46 12.52 2.04
N ARG A 31 -13.81 12.98 3.11
CA ARG A 31 -14.40 13.12 4.45
C ARG A 31 -15.66 13.99 4.48
N LYS A 32 -16.80 13.40 4.85
CA LYS A 32 -18.10 14.07 4.93
C LYS A 32 -18.20 15.11 6.05
N ASP A 33 -17.36 15.00 7.08
CA ASP A 33 -17.25 16.00 8.15
C ASP A 33 -16.50 17.28 7.71
N ARG A 34 -15.97 17.31 6.48
CA ARG A 34 -15.24 18.43 5.89
C ARG A 34 -15.68 18.68 4.44
N ASP A 35 -16.99 18.74 4.20
CA ASP A 35 -17.62 19.01 2.91
C ASP A 35 -17.32 18.00 1.77
N GLY A 36 -16.66 16.88 2.08
CA GLY A 36 -16.45 15.78 1.16
C GLY A 36 -17.74 15.01 0.87
N ARG A 37 -17.80 14.32 -0.27
CA ARG A 37 -18.99 13.56 -0.70
C ARG A 37 -18.96 12.08 -0.31
N GLY A 38 -17.96 11.65 0.46
CA GLY A 38 -17.63 10.24 0.65
C GLY A 38 -17.01 9.62 -0.61
N GLY A 39 -16.78 8.30 -0.56
CA GLY A 39 -16.27 7.52 -1.68
C GLY A 39 -15.69 6.19 -1.22
N THR A 40 -14.93 5.54 -2.09
CA THR A 40 -14.31 4.25 -1.82
C THR A 40 -12.85 4.27 -2.30
N ILE A 41 -11.94 3.85 -1.42
CA ILE A 41 -10.52 3.68 -1.73
C ILE A 41 -10.28 2.19 -1.96
N ILE A 42 -9.75 1.83 -3.13
CA ILE A 42 -9.38 0.45 -3.47
C ILE A 42 -7.85 0.38 -3.58
N ASN A 43 -7.23 -0.28 -2.61
CA ASN A 43 -5.79 -0.52 -2.60
C ASN A 43 -5.50 -1.95 -3.09
N ILE A 44 -4.58 -2.08 -4.06
CA ILE A 44 -4.27 -3.38 -4.68
C ILE A 44 -3.07 -4.03 -3.97
N SER A 45 -3.35 -5.05 -3.15
CA SER A 45 -2.33 -5.92 -2.57
C SER A 45 -1.94 -7.07 -3.54
N SER A 46 -1.59 -8.25 -3.03
CA SER A 46 -1.24 -9.45 -3.79
C SER A 46 -1.45 -10.69 -2.94
N ILE A 47 -1.62 -11.86 -3.57
CA ILE A 47 -1.74 -13.14 -2.87
C ILE A 47 -0.51 -13.45 -1.99
N VAL A 48 0.67 -12.96 -2.37
CA VAL A 48 1.91 -13.14 -1.59
C VAL A 48 1.88 -12.41 -0.24
N ALA A 49 0.91 -11.52 -0.02
CA ALA A 49 0.70 -10.93 1.30
C ALA A 49 0.12 -11.94 2.31
N LEU A 50 -0.47 -13.04 1.83
CA LEU A 50 -1.15 -14.07 2.62
C LEU A 50 -0.31 -15.34 2.83
N VAL A 51 0.77 -15.50 2.07
CA VAL A 51 1.61 -16.71 2.08
C VAL A 51 3.08 -16.32 2.18
N GLN A 52 3.84 -17.05 2.99
CA GLN A 52 5.28 -16.86 3.09
C GLN A 52 5.96 -17.44 1.85
N THR A 53 6.67 -16.61 1.08
CA THR A 53 7.43 -17.03 -0.09
C THR A 53 8.87 -16.51 -0.03
N PRO A 54 9.89 -17.37 -0.19
CA PRO A 54 11.29 -16.95 -0.14
C PRO A 54 11.76 -16.24 -1.41
N LEU A 55 10.98 -16.30 -2.51
CA LEU A 55 11.42 -15.80 -3.82
C LEU A 55 11.48 -14.28 -3.89
N LEU A 56 10.57 -13.59 -3.18
CA LEU A 56 10.37 -12.14 -3.30
C LEU A 56 10.10 -11.51 -1.91
N PRO A 57 11.08 -11.52 -0.99
CA PRO A 57 10.85 -11.14 0.40
C PRO A 57 10.45 -9.67 0.56
N VAL A 58 11.13 -8.75 -0.13
CA VAL A 58 10.83 -7.30 -0.07
C VAL A 58 9.45 -7.01 -0.67
N TYR A 59 9.17 -7.51 -1.88
CA TYR A 59 7.85 -7.40 -2.51
C TYR A 59 6.73 -7.91 -1.60
N SER A 60 6.90 -9.11 -1.05
CA SER A 60 5.90 -9.72 -0.16
C SER A 60 5.67 -8.86 1.07
N ALA A 61 6.73 -8.35 1.69
CA ALA A 61 6.63 -7.41 2.81
C ALA A 61 5.86 -6.13 2.42
N THR A 62 6.12 -5.55 1.25
CA THR A 62 5.37 -4.37 0.79
C THR A 62 3.88 -4.67 0.59
N LYS A 63 3.53 -5.85 0.04
CA LYS A 63 2.14 -6.24 -0.17
C LYS A 63 1.41 -6.58 1.12
N SER A 64 2.09 -7.19 2.11
CA SER A 64 1.56 -7.33 3.47
C SER A 64 1.30 -5.99 4.14
N ALA A 65 2.19 -5.01 3.98
CA ALA A 65 1.98 -3.66 4.50
C ALA A 65 0.74 -2.99 3.86
N VAL A 66 0.58 -3.10 2.55
CA VAL A 66 -0.62 -2.57 1.83
C VAL A 66 -1.90 -3.26 2.32
N LEU A 67 -1.88 -4.58 2.50
CA LEU A 67 -3.04 -5.32 3.00
C LEU A 67 -3.44 -4.85 4.39
N GLN A 68 -2.48 -4.80 5.32
CA GLN A 68 -2.73 -4.37 6.70
C GLN A 68 -3.27 -2.94 6.75
N PHE A 69 -2.65 -2.02 6.02
CA PHE A 69 -3.10 -0.64 5.95
C PHE A 69 -4.53 -0.54 5.42
N SER A 70 -4.85 -1.27 4.36
CA SER A 70 -6.18 -1.24 3.75
C SER A 70 -7.27 -1.76 4.69
N ASN A 71 -6.98 -2.80 5.47
CA ASN A 71 -7.89 -3.34 6.47
C ASN A 71 -8.12 -2.38 7.66
N CYS A 72 -7.17 -1.47 7.93
CA CYS A 72 -7.25 -0.52 9.05
C CYS A 72 -7.69 0.90 8.67
N LEU A 73 -7.75 1.24 7.38
CA LEU A 73 -8.04 2.60 6.92
C LEU A 73 -9.54 2.98 6.99
N GLY A 74 -10.42 1.99 7.15
CA GLY A 74 -11.88 2.17 7.24
C GLY A 74 -12.37 2.50 8.64
#